data_AF-T1RJE8-F1
#
_entry.id   AF-T1RJE8-F1
#
_cell.length_a   1.000
_cell.length_b   1.000
_cell.length_c   1.000
_cell.angle_alpha   90.00
_cell.angle_beta   90.00
_cell.angle_gamma   90.00
#
_symmetry.space_group_name_H-M   'P 1'
#
loop_
_entity.id
_entity.type
_entity.pdbx_description
1 polymer ?
#
loop_
_entity_poly.entity_id
_entity_poly.type
_entity_poly.pdbx_seq_one_letter_code
_entity_poly.pdbx_strand_id
1 'polypeptide(L)'
;MNKFSTMLANMFSAEKLRKSAQDRLLSLFVVGACLRFLSKIPLPCIDYSLLPTSNRPCFLALGVLPLVQASLLVQVFNSVKPKSEDDDFDKYQKIQKQVKIVSAFIAILVSVGQVRALSPVMYSYTLMSKFILGTTLVTGGLILIWISEWVSESFSISGSVVVLTFTSVIDDVIRLTLEASNLDNKPRIILGFYILAVAAFTTFISKSTVEFPILSSKQSYSEQSKPSLLPFAINPGAVMGLVSAESLLRLIQSGFNQISFISLGPTLIGILISLLRFVFIITFSYYCSKLQVDSDKVSKELITMNMTILRKSPGQETQNYLEDELKRTYLSAGLMLALLVGVSDILDNYYPTIGLKSNLSSLLILFGTMLDLEDRLFDLGLKKA
;
A
#
# COMPACT_ATOMS: atom_id res chain seq x y z
N MET A 1 26.69 -27.15 -14.43
CA MET A 1 26.29 -25.83 -13.92
C MET A 1 25.57 -24.96 -14.96
N ASN A 2 26.04 -24.86 -16.20
CA ASN A 2 25.37 -24.01 -17.21
C ASN A 2 23.95 -24.47 -17.61
N LYS A 3 23.66 -25.78 -17.66
CA LYS A 3 22.30 -26.28 -17.97
C LYS A 3 21.25 -25.97 -16.90
N PHE A 4 21.65 -25.92 -15.62
CA PHE A 4 20.73 -25.64 -14.51
C PHE A 4 20.48 -24.13 -14.38
N SER A 5 21.51 -23.32 -14.65
CA SER A 5 21.40 -21.87 -14.74
C SER A 5 20.56 -21.43 -15.95
N THR A 6 20.68 -22.10 -17.10
CA THR A 6 19.82 -21.81 -18.25
C THR A 6 18.40 -22.34 -18.09
N MET A 7 18.20 -23.43 -17.34
CA MET A 7 16.86 -23.93 -16.99
C MET A 7 16.16 -23.02 -15.98
N LEU A 8 16.88 -22.49 -14.98
CA LEU A 8 16.38 -21.43 -14.08
C LEU A 8 16.12 -20.13 -14.84
N ALA A 9 17.04 -19.68 -15.70
CA ALA A 9 16.84 -18.50 -16.52
C ALA A 9 15.65 -18.65 -17.49
N ASN A 10 15.40 -19.86 -18.03
CA ASN A 10 14.24 -20.12 -18.89
C ASN A 10 12.93 -20.28 -18.12
N MET A 11 12.95 -20.68 -16.84
CA MET A 11 11.77 -20.61 -15.96
C MET A 11 11.43 -19.16 -15.54
N PHE A 12 12.43 -18.27 -15.53
CA PHE A 12 12.31 -16.87 -15.11
C PHE A 12 12.30 -15.86 -16.26
N SER A 13 12.52 -16.29 -17.50
CA SER A 13 12.43 -15.42 -18.69
C SER A 13 10.96 -15.12 -18.97
N ALA A 14 10.60 -13.85 -18.82
CA ALA A 14 9.26 -13.29 -18.99
C ALA A 14 8.78 -13.25 -20.45
N GLU A 15 9.24 -14.18 -21.29
CA GLU A 15 8.97 -14.20 -22.72
C GLU A 15 8.18 -15.47 -23.07
N LYS A 16 6.86 -15.27 -23.28
CA LYS A 16 5.79 -16.27 -23.48
C LYS A 16 5.20 -16.90 -22.23
N LEU A 17 4.47 -16.09 -21.47
CA LEU A 17 3.27 -16.58 -20.81
C LEU A 17 2.09 -15.69 -21.18
N ARG A 18 1.53 -15.95 -22.37
CA ARG A 18 0.10 -15.75 -22.66
C ARG A 18 -0.68 -16.75 -21.79
N LYS A 19 -0.52 -16.62 -20.47
CA LYS A 19 -1.14 -17.46 -19.46
C LYS A 19 -2.63 -17.17 -19.48
N SER A 20 -3.42 -18.23 -19.54
CA SER A 20 -4.85 -18.16 -19.26
C SER A 20 -5.06 -17.47 -17.91
N ALA A 21 -6.18 -16.77 -17.71
CA ALA A 21 -6.48 -16.08 -16.44
C ALA A 21 -6.32 -17.03 -15.23
N GLN A 22 -6.60 -18.33 -15.43
CA GLN A 22 -6.40 -19.40 -14.45
C GLN A 22 -4.93 -19.62 -14.05
N ASP A 23 -3.99 -19.62 -15.01
CA ASP A 23 -2.57 -19.82 -14.72
C ASP A 23 -1.94 -18.61 -14.00
N ARG A 24 -2.50 -17.42 -14.22
CA ARG A 24 -2.14 -16.20 -13.48
C ARG A 24 -2.59 -16.33 -12.03
N LEU A 25 -3.84 -16.72 -11.81
CA LEU A 25 -4.41 -16.94 -10.49
C LEU A 25 -3.64 -18.02 -9.71
N LEU A 26 -3.28 -19.12 -10.38
CA LEU A 26 -2.44 -20.17 -9.80
C LEU A 26 -1.06 -19.64 -9.40
N SER A 27 -0.41 -18.82 -10.24
CA SER A 27 0.87 -18.21 -9.86
C SER A 27 0.76 -17.24 -8.68
N LEU A 28 -0.32 -16.49 -8.53
CA LEU A 28 -0.54 -15.66 -7.33
C LEU A 28 -0.66 -16.53 -6.07
N PHE A 29 -1.38 -17.65 -6.15
CA PHE A 29 -1.51 -18.57 -5.03
C PHE A 29 -0.16 -19.21 -4.65
N VAL A 30 0.64 -19.59 -5.65
CA VAL A 30 2.00 -20.13 -5.43
C VAL A 30 2.91 -19.09 -4.80
N VAL A 31 2.85 -17.82 -5.22
CA VAL A 31 3.60 -16.72 -4.59
C VAL A 31 3.17 -16.56 -3.13
N GLY A 32 1.87 -16.53 -2.85
CA GLY A 32 1.35 -16.44 -1.48
C GLY A 32 1.82 -17.61 -0.60
N ALA A 33 1.78 -18.84 -1.11
CA ALA A 33 2.28 -20.02 -0.41
C ALA A 33 3.79 -19.94 -0.14
N CYS A 34 4.58 -19.48 -1.11
CA CYS A 34 6.02 -19.27 -0.95
C CYS A 34 6.34 -18.21 0.10
N LEU A 35 5.65 -17.06 0.06
CA LEU A 35 5.78 -15.99 1.05
C LEU A 35 5.45 -16.48 2.46
N ARG A 36 4.42 -17.33 2.59
CA ARG A 36 4.05 -17.92 3.88
C ARG A 36 5.07 -18.93 4.38
N PHE A 37 5.70 -19.68 3.48
CA PHE A 37 6.81 -20.56 3.84
C PHE A 37 8.02 -19.74 4.34
N LEU A 38 8.36 -18.65 3.65
CA LEU A 38 9.42 -17.73 4.11
C LEU A 38 9.07 -17.07 5.46
N SER A 39 7.81 -16.74 5.71
CA SER A 39 7.37 -16.19 7.00
C SER A 39 7.55 -17.18 8.16
N LYS A 40 7.61 -18.50 7.92
CA LYS A 40 7.88 -19.47 9.00
C LYS A 40 9.34 -19.63 9.38
N ILE A 41 10.26 -19.04 8.62
CA ILE A 41 11.70 -19.18 8.86
C ILE A 41 12.09 -18.28 10.05
N PRO A 42 12.62 -18.84 11.15
CA PRO A 42 13.08 -18.05 12.28
C PRO A 42 14.35 -17.26 11.93
N LEU A 43 14.47 -16.08 12.52
CA LEU A 43 15.68 -15.27 12.50
C LEU A 43 16.78 -15.91 13.35
N PRO A 44 18.03 -15.88 12.86
CA PRO A 44 19.18 -16.28 13.66
C PRO A 44 19.39 -15.32 14.83
N CYS A 45 20.00 -15.82 15.91
CA CYS A 45 20.42 -15.06 17.09
C CYS A 45 19.31 -14.48 18.00
N ILE A 46 18.06 -14.91 17.85
CA ILE A 46 16.94 -14.50 18.73
C ILE A 46 16.56 -15.63 19.71
N ASP A 47 16.34 -15.25 20.96
CA ASP A 47 15.81 -16.10 22.02
C ASP A 47 14.28 -16.23 21.91
N TYR A 48 13.81 -17.27 21.22
CA TYR A 48 12.37 -17.50 21.01
C TYR A 48 11.62 -17.99 22.26
N SER A 49 12.34 -18.33 23.33
CA SER A 49 11.78 -18.68 24.64
C SER A 49 11.17 -17.47 25.36
N LEU A 50 11.67 -16.27 25.06
CA LEU A 50 11.25 -15.01 25.66
C LEU A 50 10.05 -14.38 24.95
N LEU A 51 9.64 -14.92 23.79
CA LEU A 51 8.60 -14.36 22.95
C LEU A 51 7.35 -15.26 22.91
N PRO A 52 6.15 -14.67 23.05
CA PRO A 52 4.92 -15.41 22.81
C PRO A 52 4.88 -15.88 21.35
N THR A 53 4.29 -17.05 21.11
CA THR A 53 4.16 -17.66 19.77
C THR A 53 3.48 -16.74 18.76
N SER A 54 2.61 -15.82 19.23
CA SER A 54 1.91 -14.82 18.42
C SER A 54 2.85 -13.76 17.81
N ASN A 55 3.93 -13.39 18.50
CA ASN A 55 4.77 -12.23 18.14
C ASN A 55 6.23 -12.59 17.82
N ARG A 56 6.44 -13.74 17.19
CA ARG A 56 7.79 -14.17 16.81
C ARG A 56 8.23 -13.44 15.54
N PRO A 57 9.37 -12.74 15.56
CA PRO A 57 9.89 -12.09 14.37
C PRO A 57 10.45 -13.15 13.41
N CYS A 58 10.11 -12.97 12.14
CA CYS A 58 10.42 -13.92 11.07
C CYS A 58 11.48 -13.36 10.12
N PHE A 59 11.97 -14.19 9.21
CA PHE A 59 12.90 -13.77 8.15
C PHE A 59 12.41 -12.54 7.35
N LEU A 60 11.08 -12.40 7.22
CA LEU A 60 10.41 -11.29 6.55
C LEU A 60 10.04 -10.12 7.49
N ALA A 61 10.61 -10.04 8.70
CA ALA A 61 10.20 -9.04 9.70
C ALA A 61 10.38 -7.58 9.27
N LEU A 62 11.28 -7.30 8.31
CA LEU A 62 11.41 -5.96 7.73
C LEU A 62 10.19 -5.55 6.90
N GLY A 63 9.47 -6.55 6.36
CA GLY A 63 8.30 -6.38 5.51
C GLY A 63 8.59 -5.62 4.21
N VAL A 64 7.52 -5.13 3.59
CA VAL A 64 7.57 -4.31 2.36
C VAL A 64 7.61 -2.81 2.71
N LEU A 65 7.68 -2.46 4.00
CA LEU A 65 7.73 -1.06 4.47
C LEU A 65 8.82 -0.23 3.77
N PRO A 66 10.07 -0.74 3.58
CA PRO A 66 11.09 0.02 2.87
C PRO A 66 10.75 0.32 1.41
N LEU A 67 10.01 -0.58 0.75
CA LEU A 67 9.58 -0.37 -0.62
C LEU A 67 8.50 0.71 -0.69
N VAL A 68 7.49 0.65 0.19
CA VAL A 68 6.45 1.68 0.21
C VAL A 68 7.07 3.04 0.48
N GLN A 69 7.96 3.13 1.48
CA GLN A 69 8.71 4.36 1.80
C GLN A 69 9.51 4.89 0.60
N ALA A 70 10.19 4.01 -0.14
CA ALA A 70 10.94 4.40 -1.33
C ALA A 70 10.04 4.87 -2.47
N SER A 71 8.93 4.18 -2.70
CA SER A 71 7.98 4.54 -3.76
C SER A 71 7.45 5.96 -3.56
N LEU A 72 7.24 6.35 -2.31
CA LEU A 72 6.76 7.68 -1.94
C LEU A 72 7.82 8.75 -2.06
N LEU A 73 9.03 8.47 -1.57
CA LEU A 73 10.14 9.41 -1.71
C LEU A 73 10.41 9.73 -3.18
N VAL A 74 10.39 8.72 -4.04
CA VAL A 74 10.58 8.91 -5.49
C VAL A 74 9.41 9.64 -6.11
N GLN A 75 8.17 9.34 -5.71
CA GLN A 75 6.98 10.06 -6.18
C GLN A 75 7.00 11.55 -5.82
N VAL A 76 7.33 11.88 -4.56
CA VAL A 76 7.47 13.26 -4.10
C VAL A 76 8.60 13.96 -4.83
N PHE A 77 9.76 13.31 -4.95
CA PHE A 77 10.91 13.87 -5.66
C PHE A 77 10.61 14.16 -7.14
N ASN A 78 9.91 13.26 -7.82
CA ASN A 78 9.55 13.41 -9.23
C ASN A 78 8.49 14.48 -9.50
N SER A 79 7.67 14.82 -8.51
CA SER A 79 6.73 15.94 -8.63
C SER A 79 7.38 17.30 -8.41
N VAL A 80 8.49 17.37 -7.67
CA VAL A 80 9.25 18.61 -7.47
C VAL A 80 10.13 18.87 -8.70
N LYS A 81 10.58 17.82 -9.39
CA LYS A 81 11.36 17.94 -10.61
C LYS A 81 10.45 18.38 -11.78
N PRO A 82 10.86 19.35 -12.62
CA PRO A 82 10.08 19.75 -13.79
C PRO A 82 9.84 18.56 -14.72
N LYS A 83 8.64 18.46 -15.30
CA LYS A 83 8.25 17.42 -16.27
C LYS A 83 9.26 17.42 -17.43
N SER A 84 10.13 16.41 -17.50
CA SER A 84 10.94 16.16 -18.70
C SER A 84 10.06 15.53 -19.78
N GLU A 85 10.26 15.94 -21.03
CA GLU A 85 9.58 15.49 -22.26
C GLU A 85 10.02 14.08 -22.72
N ASP A 86 10.43 13.22 -21.79
CA ASP A 86 10.79 11.84 -22.13
C ASP A 86 9.51 11.04 -22.47
N ASP A 87 9.59 10.15 -23.46
CA ASP A 87 8.54 9.18 -23.80
C ASP A 87 8.02 8.46 -22.54
N ASP A 88 6.70 8.37 -22.41
CA ASP A 88 6.02 7.94 -21.18
C ASP A 88 6.42 6.51 -20.73
N PHE A 89 6.78 5.63 -21.67
CA PHE A 89 7.26 4.27 -21.38
C PHE A 89 8.65 4.23 -20.74
N ASP A 90 9.60 5.00 -21.28
CA ASP A 90 10.95 5.09 -20.72
C ASP A 90 10.94 5.75 -19.35
N LYS A 91 10.03 6.71 -19.15
CA LYS A 91 9.83 7.38 -17.86
C LYS A 91 9.35 6.40 -16.79
N TYR A 92 8.39 5.53 -17.09
CA TYR A 92 7.90 4.55 -16.13
C TYR A 92 9.00 3.58 -15.66
N GLN A 93 9.78 3.04 -16.59
CA GLN A 93 10.89 2.13 -16.25
C GLN A 93 11.98 2.84 -15.45
N LYS A 94 12.30 4.10 -15.78
CA LYS A 94 13.26 4.92 -15.01
C LYS A 94 12.78 5.13 -13.57
N ILE A 95 11.51 5.45 -13.37
CA ILE A 95 10.92 5.63 -12.03
C ILE A 95 10.99 4.34 -11.23
N GLN A 96 10.64 3.20 -11.81
CA GLN A 96 10.72 1.90 -11.12
C GLN A 96 12.16 1.56 -10.68
N LYS A 97 13.16 1.80 -11.56
CA LYS A 97 14.57 1.61 -11.21
C LYS A 97 15.01 2.52 -10.05
N GLN A 98 14.54 3.77 -10.03
CA GLN A 98 14.81 4.68 -8.91
C GLN A 98 14.20 4.19 -7.60
N VAL A 99 12.93 3.76 -7.63
CA VAL A 99 12.25 3.19 -6.46
C VAL A 99 13.03 1.99 -5.91
N LYS A 100 13.55 1.12 -6.78
CA LYS A 100 14.36 -0.03 -6.39
C LYS A 100 15.63 0.36 -5.64
N ILE A 101 16.42 1.28 -6.20
CA ILE A 101 17.68 1.72 -5.59
C ILE A 101 17.41 2.37 -4.23
N VAL A 102 16.40 3.25 -4.17
CA VAL A 102 16.01 3.92 -2.93
C VAL A 102 15.48 2.92 -1.90
N SER A 103 14.70 1.92 -2.32
CA SER A 103 14.17 0.89 -1.42
C SER A 103 15.24 0.02 -0.79
N ALA A 104 16.30 -0.33 -1.55
CA ALA A 104 17.43 -1.07 -1.02
C ALA A 104 18.18 -0.25 0.05
N PHE A 105 18.37 1.06 -0.19
CA PHE A 105 19.01 1.96 0.77
C PHE A 105 18.18 2.12 2.05
N ILE A 106 16.86 2.32 1.91
CA ILE A 106 15.94 2.43 3.06
C ILE A 106 15.88 1.11 3.82
N ALA A 107 15.90 -0.05 3.15
CA ALA A 107 15.90 -1.33 3.82
C ALA A 107 17.10 -1.51 4.76
N ILE A 108 18.27 -1.00 4.36
CA ILE A 108 19.48 -1.01 5.20
C ILE A 108 19.29 -0.08 6.41
N LEU A 109 18.71 1.11 6.23
CA LEU A 109 18.47 2.04 7.35
C LEU A 109 17.44 1.49 8.33
N VAL A 110 16.34 0.93 7.83
CA VAL A 110 15.27 0.35 8.65
C VAL A 110 15.74 -0.90 9.38
N SER A 111 16.59 -1.73 8.76
CA SER A 111 17.12 -2.94 9.42
C SER A 111 17.97 -2.58 10.64
N VAL A 112 18.74 -1.50 10.56
CA VAL A 112 19.53 -0.97 11.69
C VAL A 112 18.63 -0.52 12.85
N GLY A 113 17.47 0.09 12.56
CA GLY A 113 16.44 0.39 13.56
C GLY A 113 15.84 -0.88 14.17
N GLN A 114 15.49 -1.85 13.32
CA GLN A 114 14.87 -3.10 13.73
C GLN A 114 15.79 -3.98 14.59
N VAL A 115 17.09 -4.03 14.27
CA VAL A 115 18.10 -4.73 15.08
C VAL A 115 18.17 -4.12 16.49
N ARG A 116 18.08 -2.80 16.62
CA ARG A 116 18.05 -2.14 17.94
C ARG A 116 16.78 -2.47 18.71
N ALA A 117 15.63 -2.52 18.03
CA ALA A 117 14.36 -2.89 18.66
C ALA A 117 14.36 -4.36 19.13
N LEU A 118 15.04 -5.26 18.42
CA LEU A 118 15.16 -6.68 18.76
C LEU A 118 16.30 -7.01 19.72
N SER A 119 17.17 -6.04 20.00
CA SER A 119 18.28 -6.14 20.96
C SER A 119 17.95 -6.81 22.30
N PRO A 120 16.82 -6.51 22.99
CA PRO A 120 16.56 -7.09 24.31
C PRO A 120 16.22 -8.59 24.27
N VAL A 121 16.01 -9.16 23.08
CA VAL A 121 15.57 -10.56 22.89
C VAL A 121 16.65 -11.41 22.21
N MET A 122 17.89 -10.92 22.15
CA MET A 122 18.99 -11.62 21.50
C MET A 122 19.78 -12.49 22.48
N TYR A 123 20.13 -13.71 22.06
CA TYR A 123 20.97 -14.66 22.82
C TYR A 123 22.32 -14.08 23.26
N SER A 124 22.90 -13.20 22.45
CA SER A 124 24.19 -12.57 22.75
C SER A 124 24.25 -11.18 22.13
N TYR A 125 24.45 -10.17 22.98
CA TYR A 125 24.52 -8.77 22.57
C TYR A 125 25.90 -8.38 21.99
N THR A 126 26.42 -9.18 21.06
CA THR A 126 27.71 -8.93 20.40
C THR A 126 27.51 -8.23 19.06
N LEU A 127 28.49 -7.41 18.65
CA LEU A 127 28.49 -6.74 17.33
C LEU A 127 28.31 -7.74 16.17
N MET A 128 28.94 -8.92 16.25
CA MET A 128 28.80 -9.98 15.25
C MET A 128 27.35 -10.46 15.11
N SER A 129 26.66 -10.67 16.24
CA SER A 129 25.28 -11.14 16.24
C SER A 129 24.32 -10.10 15.65
N LYS A 130 24.53 -8.81 15.96
CA LYS A 130 23.79 -7.71 15.33
C LYS A 130 24.03 -7.61 13.83
N PHE A 131 25.26 -7.85 13.38
CA PHE A 131 25.60 -7.83 11.97
C PHE A 131 24.91 -8.98 11.22
N ILE A 132 24.96 -10.20 11.77
CA ILE A 132 24.27 -11.38 11.20
C ILE A 132 22.75 -11.15 11.14
N LEU A 133 22.15 -10.62 12.20
CA LEU A 133 20.72 -10.32 12.26
C LEU A 133 20.35 -9.22 11.25
N GLY A 134 21.15 -8.15 11.19
CA GLY A 134 20.96 -7.05 10.26
C GLY A 134 21.05 -7.47 8.79
N THR A 135 22.08 -8.24 8.42
CA THR A 135 22.21 -8.75 7.05
C THR A 135 21.08 -9.70 6.69
N THR A 136 20.66 -10.58 7.61
CA THR A 136 19.51 -11.47 7.40
C THR A 136 18.23 -10.70 7.12
N LEU A 137 17.94 -9.65 7.91
CA LEU A 137 16.77 -8.79 7.70
C LEU A 137 16.82 -8.04 6.37
N VAL A 138 18.00 -7.53 5.99
CA VAL A 138 18.20 -6.86 4.69
C VAL A 138 17.98 -7.84 3.54
N THR A 139 18.52 -9.05 3.63
CA THR A 139 18.31 -10.10 2.63
C THR A 139 16.83 -10.44 2.48
N GLY A 140 16.10 -10.61 3.59
CA GLY A 140 14.65 -10.82 3.57
C GLY A 140 13.89 -9.68 2.90
N GLY A 141 14.23 -8.43 3.23
CA GLY A 141 13.65 -7.24 2.61
C GLY A 141 13.91 -7.14 1.11
N LEU A 142 15.14 -7.43 0.66
CA LEU A 142 15.49 -7.43 -0.76
C LEU A 142 14.78 -8.52 -1.55
N ILE A 143 14.58 -9.70 -0.95
CA ILE A 143 13.77 -10.77 -1.56
C ILE A 143 12.33 -10.30 -1.75
N LEU A 144 11.74 -9.61 -0.77
CA LEU A 144 10.39 -9.05 -0.91
C LEU A 144 10.31 -7.99 -2.00
N ILE A 145 11.30 -7.10 -2.09
CA ILE A 145 11.37 -6.10 -3.17
C ILE A 145 11.40 -6.81 -4.52
N TRP A 146 12.23 -7.83 -4.67
CA TRP A 146 12.32 -8.59 -5.92
C TRP A 146 11.02 -9.33 -6.26
N ILE A 147 10.37 -9.99 -5.28
CA ILE A 147 9.08 -10.65 -5.49
C ILE A 147 8.01 -9.63 -5.90
N SER A 148 8.00 -8.45 -5.29
CA SER A 148 7.01 -7.41 -5.60
C SER A 148 7.16 -6.86 -7.03
N GLU A 149 8.40 -6.74 -7.53
CA GLU A 149 8.69 -6.33 -8.91
C GLU A 149 8.20 -7.41 -9.88
N TRP A 150 8.52 -8.67 -9.59
CA TRP A 150 8.08 -9.81 -10.40
C TRP A 150 6.54 -9.92 -10.46
N VAL A 151 5.85 -9.69 -9.35
CA VAL A 151 4.38 -9.63 -9.30
C VAL A 151 3.87 -8.44 -10.12
N SER A 152 4.50 -7.27 -10.01
CA SER A 152 4.08 -6.08 -10.75
C SER A 152 4.20 -6.26 -12.26
N GLU A 153 5.29 -6.88 -12.73
CA GLU A 153 5.51 -7.17 -14.15
C GLU A 153 4.57 -8.26 -14.67
N SER A 154 4.38 -9.33 -13.89
CA SER A 154 3.63 -10.51 -14.33
C SER A 154 2.11 -10.29 -14.35
N PHE A 155 1.59 -9.48 -13.42
CA PHE A 155 0.15 -9.31 -13.23
C PHE A 155 -0.37 -7.90 -13.54
N SER A 156 0.54 -6.95 -13.78
CA SER A 156 0.20 -5.52 -13.94
C SER A 156 -0.54 -4.93 -12.74
N ILE A 157 -0.52 -5.61 -11.58
CA ILE A 157 -1.08 -5.18 -10.29
C ILE A 157 0.01 -4.43 -9.53
N SER A 158 -0.37 -3.57 -8.57
CA SER A 158 0.59 -2.99 -7.63
C SER A 158 1.24 -4.10 -6.78
N GLY A 159 2.37 -4.64 -7.25
CA GLY A 159 2.97 -5.85 -6.69
C GLY A 159 3.41 -5.69 -5.24
N SER A 160 3.74 -4.48 -4.81
CA SER A 160 4.08 -4.16 -3.42
C SER A 160 2.88 -4.25 -2.48
N VAL A 161 1.71 -3.83 -2.95
CA VAL A 161 0.45 -3.87 -2.21
C VAL A 161 -0.04 -5.32 -2.05
N VAL A 162 0.14 -6.15 -3.06
CA VAL A 162 -0.12 -7.61 -3.02
C VAL A 162 0.84 -8.34 -2.08
N VAL A 163 2.15 -8.08 -2.19
CA VAL A 163 3.14 -8.73 -1.32
C VAL A 163 2.91 -8.33 0.14
N LEU A 164 2.54 -7.07 0.41
CA LEU A 164 2.16 -6.61 1.75
C LEU A 164 1.00 -7.42 2.33
N THR A 165 -0.04 -7.64 1.54
CA THR A 165 -1.21 -8.35 2.04
C THR A 165 -0.89 -9.78 2.40
N PHE A 166 -0.18 -10.49 1.52
CA PHE A 166 0.15 -11.89 1.74
C PHE A 166 1.20 -12.15 2.82
N THR A 167 1.98 -11.14 3.21
CA THR A 167 3.08 -11.30 4.18
C THR A 167 2.76 -10.81 5.59
N SER A 168 2.18 -9.62 5.74
CA SER A 168 1.97 -9.02 7.08
C SER A 168 0.50 -9.04 7.49
N VAL A 169 -0.39 -8.68 6.57
CA VAL A 169 -1.79 -8.41 6.91
C VAL A 169 -2.55 -9.68 7.26
N ILE A 170 -2.33 -10.79 6.54
CA ILE A 170 -2.95 -12.07 6.88
C ILE A 170 -2.53 -12.54 8.27
N ASP A 171 -1.24 -12.37 8.63
CA ASP A 171 -0.74 -12.74 9.95
C ASP A 171 -1.34 -11.85 11.04
N ASP A 172 -1.50 -10.55 10.79
CA ASP A 172 -2.23 -9.62 11.68
C ASP A 172 -3.68 -10.04 11.91
N VAL A 173 -4.39 -10.44 10.85
CA VAL A 173 -5.79 -10.88 10.93
C VAL A 173 -5.92 -12.20 11.71
N ILE A 174 -5.00 -13.15 11.49
CA ILE A 174 -4.97 -14.41 12.23
C ILE A 174 -4.69 -14.13 13.71
N ARG A 175 -3.71 -13.27 14.03
CA ARG A 175 -3.42 -12.84 15.40
C ARG A 175 -4.65 -12.23 16.06
N LEU A 176 -5.28 -11.27 15.38
CA LEU A 176 -6.49 -10.62 15.86
C LEU A 176 -7.62 -11.62 16.14
N THR A 177 -7.77 -12.64 15.31
CA THR A 177 -8.80 -13.68 15.51
C THR A 177 -8.49 -14.53 16.75
N LEU A 178 -7.23 -14.90 16.96
CA LEU A 178 -6.79 -15.67 18.13
C LEU A 178 -6.92 -14.85 19.42
N GLU A 179 -6.52 -13.57 19.38
CA GLU A 179 -6.67 -12.64 20.51
C GLU A 179 -8.15 -12.40 20.82
N ALA A 180 -9.00 -12.24 19.81
CA ALA A 180 -10.44 -12.09 19.98
C ALA A 180 -11.10 -13.32 20.62
N SER A 181 -10.57 -14.52 20.37
CA SER A 181 -11.05 -15.75 21.03
C SER A 181 -10.73 -15.80 22.52
N ASN A 182 -9.69 -15.09 22.96
CA ASN A 182 -9.28 -15.03 24.38
C ASN A 182 -9.95 -13.87 25.13
N LEU A 183 -10.60 -12.94 24.43
CA LEU A 183 -11.32 -11.82 25.02
C LEU A 183 -12.68 -12.25 25.61
N ASP A 184 -13.13 -11.53 26.64
CA ASP A 184 -14.48 -11.62 27.21
C ASP A 184 -15.57 -11.33 26.17
N ASN A 185 -16.81 -11.75 26.46
CA ASN A 185 -17.94 -11.62 25.52
C ASN A 185 -18.20 -10.16 25.07
N LYS A 186 -18.09 -9.17 25.97
CA LYS A 186 -18.31 -7.75 25.63
C LYS A 186 -17.28 -7.18 24.64
N PRO A 187 -15.95 -7.21 24.93
CA PRO A 187 -14.94 -6.70 23.99
C PRO A 187 -14.91 -7.47 22.67
N ARG A 188 -15.23 -8.77 22.67
CA ARG A 188 -15.35 -9.58 21.45
C ARG A 188 -16.46 -9.07 20.51
N ILE A 189 -17.64 -8.77 21.05
CA ILE A 189 -18.76 -8.24 20.26
C ILE A 189 -18.41 -6.86 19.67
N ILE A 190 -17.76 -6.01 20.47
CA ILE A 190 -17.32 -4.67 20.04
C ILE A 190 -16.31 -4.78 18.89
N LEU A 191 -15.31 -5.67 19.02
CA LEU A 191 -14.35 -5.94 17.96
C LEU A 191 -15.03 -6.45 16.68
N GLY A 192 -16.00 -7.36 16.80
CA GLY A 192 -16.76 -7.86 15.65
C GLY A 192 -17.50 -6.75 14.92
N PHE A 193 -18.20 -5.88 15.66
CA PHE A 193 -18.90 -4.73 15.08
C PHE A 193 -17.93 -3.71 14.46
N TYR A 194 -16.79 -3.48 15.11
CA TYR A 194 -15.74 -2.60 14.60
C TYR A 194 -15.17 -3.08 13.26
N ILE A 195 -14.85 -4.37 13.13
CA ILE A 195 -14.34 -4.93 11.85
C ILE A 195 -15.39 -4.78 10.75
N LEU A 196 -16.65 -5.04 11.06
CA LEU A 196 -17.75 -4.89 10.11
C LEU A 196 -17.91 -3.43 9.68
N ALA A 197 -17.84 -2.49 10.62
CA ALA A 197 -17.90 -1.06 10.33
C ALA A 197 -16.73 -0.59 9.46
N VAL A 198 -15.49 -1.02 9.76
CA VAL A 198 -14.31 -0.72 8.94
C VAL A 198 -14.44 -1.32 7.56
N ALA A 199 -14.85 -2.59 7.44
CA ALA A 199 -15.05 -3.25 6.16
C ALA A 199 -16.10 -2.53 5.30
N ALA A 200 -17.28 -2.23 5.88
CA ALA A 200 -18.35 -1.53 5.19
C ALA A 200 -17.90 -0.13 4.72
N PHE A 201 -17.17 0.59 5.56
CA PHE A 201 -16.63 1.90 5.23
C PHE A 201 -15.58 1.84 4.12
N THR A 202 -14.64 0.89 4.18
CA THR A 202 -13.62 0.71 3.14
C THR A 202 -14.26 0.32 1.82
N THR A 203 -15.22 -0.62 1.82
CA THR A 203 -15.95 -1.00 0.60
C THR A 203 -16.74 0.18 0.04
N PHE A 204 -17.38 0.99 0.90
CA PHE A 204 -18.09 2.18 0.46
C PHE A 204 -17.17 3.18 -0.24
N ILE A 205 -16.01 3.52 0.36
CA ILE A 205 -15.05 4.45 -0.26
C ILE A 205 -14.48 3.88 -1.56
N SER A 206 -14.08 2.61 -1.56
CA SER A 206 -13.44 1.98 -2.71
C SER A 206 -14.37 1.80 -3.91
N LYS A 207 -15.65 1.44 -3.67
CA LYS A 207 -16.64 1.27 -4.76
C LYS A 207 -17.27 2.59 -5.21
N SER A 208 -17.08 3.67 -4.47
CA SER A 208 -17.64 4.95 -4.86
C SER A 208 -16.82 5.57 -6.00
N THR A 209 -17.50 5.93 -7.07
CA THR A 209 -16.92 6.57 -8.25
C THR A 209 -17.58 7.93 -8.51
N VAL A 210 -16.79 8.85 -9.05
CA VAL A 210 -17.28 10.09 -9.66
C VAL A 210 -17.37 9.86 -11.15
N GLU A 211 -18.58 10.01 -11.69
CA GLU A 211 -18.86 9.75 -13.09
C GLU A 211 -18.87 11.06 -13.88
N PHE A 212 -18.06 11.12 -14.95
CA PHE A 212 -18.04 12.25 -15.87
C PHE A 212 -18.75 11.88 -17.18
N PRO A 213 -19.80 12.60 -17.58
CA PRO A 213 -20.48 12.34 -18.84
C PRO A 213 -19.61 12.77 -20.02
N ILE A 214 -19.22 11.80 -20.84
CA ILE A 214 -18.46 11.99 -22.07
C ILE A 214 -19.34 11.73 -23.29
N LEU A 215 -19.10 12.52 -24.33
CA LEU A 215 -19.71 12.38 -25.64
C LEU A 215 -18.62 12.10 -26.67
N SER A 216 -18.83 11.07 -27.49
CA SER A 216 -17.99 10.90 -28.68
C SER A 216 -18.36 11.95 -29.73
N SER A 217 -17.37 12.49 -30.44
CA SER A 217 -17.58 13.43 -31.54
C SER A 217 -18.52 12.88 -32.63
N LYS A 218 -18.60 11.55 -32.78
CA LYS A 218 -19.55 10.87 -33.69
C LYS A 218 -20.99 10.81 -33.15
N GLN A 219 -21.15 10.85 -31.82
CA GLN A 219 -22.45 10.77 -31.14
C GLN A 219 -23.12 12.14 -30.98
N SER A 220 -22.36 13.24 -31.02
CA SER A 220 -22.90 14.62 -30.93
C SER A 220 -23.88 15.01 -32.04
N TYR A 221 -23.89 14.28 -33.17
CA TYR A 221 -24.80 14.54 -34.30
C TYR A 221 -26.14 13.78 -34.22
N SER A 222 -26.33 12.90 -33.22
CA SER A 222 -27.54 12.10 -33.05
C SER A 222 -28.28 12.54 -31.79
N GLU A 223 -29.52 13.03 -31.91
CA GLU A 223 -30.39 13.45 -30.79
C GLU A 223 -30.72 12.32 -29.78
N GLN A 224 -30.41 11.06 -30.10
CA GLN A 224 -30.72 9.88 -29.28
C GLN A 224 -29.50 9.21 -28.62
N SER A 225 -28.31 9.81 -28.69
CA SER A 225 -27.13 9.21 -28.09
C SER A 225 -27.08 9.48 -26.58
N LYS A 226 -27.13 8.40 -25.77
CA LYS A 226 -26.92 8.52 -24.31
C LYS A 226 -25.43 8.81 -24.05
N PRO A 227 -25.10 9.80 -23.21
CA PRO A 227 -23.71 10.06 -22.83
C PRO A 227 -23.14 8.82 -22.15
N SER A 228 -21.90 8.47 -22.51
CA SER A 228 -21.16 7.44 -21.78
C SER A 228 -20.59 8.06 -20.51
N LEU A 229 -20.45 7.28 -19.44
CA LEU A 229 -19.92 7.76 -18.17
C LEU A 229 -18.48 7.28 -18.05
N LEU A 230 -17.57 8.20 -17.76
CA LEU A 230 -16.19 7.92 -17.42
C LEU A 230 -16.07 7.90 -15.89
N PRO A 231 -16.00 6.72 -15.25
CA PRO A 231 -15.90 6.63 -13.79
C PRO A 231 -14.46 6.85 -13.34
N PHE A 232 -14.26 7.73 -12.35
CA PHE A 232 -13.04 7.80 -11.56
C PHE A 232 -13.33 7.35 -10.14
N ALA A 233 -12.45 6.54 -9.56
CA ALA A 233 -12.56 6.20 -8.15
C ALA A 233 -12.44 7.47 -7.28
N ILE A 234 -13.21 7.56 -6.20
CA ILE A 234 -13.18 8.70 -5.27
C ILE A 234 -11.79 8.86 -4.63
N ASN A 235 -11.06 7.77 -4.39
CA ASN A 235 -9.74 7.81 -3.78
C ASN A 235 -8.84 6.65 -4.22
N PRO A 236 -8.33 6.66 -5.46
CA PRO A 236 -7.47 5.58 -5.97
C PRO A 236 -6.15 5.48 -5.17
N GLY A 237 -5.71 6.60 -4.56
CA GLY A 237 -4.54 6.69 -3.71
C GLY A 237 -4.76 6.39 -2.23
N ALA A 238 -5.95 5.96 -1.78
CA ALA A 238 -6.29 5.85 -0.35
C ALA A 238 -5.30 4.97 0.44
N VAL A 239 -5.11 3.72 -0.01
CA VAL A 239 -4.24 2.74 0.67
C VAL A 239 -2.80 3.20 0.62
N MET A 240 -2.34 3.67 -0.55
CA MET A 240 -0.97 4.15 -0.71
C MET A 240 -0.71 5.34 0.22
N GLY A 241 -1.61 6.34 0.23
CA GLY A 241 -1.52 7.53 1.06
C GLY A 241 -1.55 7.23 2.57
N LEU A 242 -2.37 6.29 3.01
CA LEU A 242 -2.43 5.87 4.42
C LEU A 242 -1.10 5.24 4.87
N VAL A 243 -0.59 4.26 4.12
CA VAL A 243 0.68 3.60 4.46
C VAL A 243 1.83 4.61 4.46
N SER A 244 1.77 5.59 3.56
CA SER A 244 2.71 6.71 3.50
C SER A 244 2.74 7.50 4.80
N ALA A 245 1.57 7.99 5.21
CA ALA A 245 1.42 8.80 6.41
C ALA A 245 1.92 8.06 7.65
N GLU A 246 1.53 6.78 7.80
CA GLU A 246 1.95 5.94 8.92
C GLU A 246 3.46 5.63 8.91
N SER A 247 4.05 5.49 7.72
CA SER A 247 5.49 5.24 7.60
C SER A 247 6.32 6.47 7.97
N LEU A 248 5.91 7.66 7.53
CA LEU A 248 6.58 8.91 7.86
C LEU A 248 6.42 9.22 9.36
N LEU A 249 5.24 8.99 9.90
CA LEU A 249 4.96 9.17 11.33
C LEU A 249 5.83 8.24 12.18
N ARG A 250 6.02 6.98 11.77
CA ARG A 250 6.95 6.05 12.45
C ARG A 250 8.40 6.52 12.41
N LEU A 251 8.86 7.04 11.27
CA LEU A 251 10.20 7.63 11.15
C LEU A 251 10.38 8.82 12.10
N ILE A 252 9.38 9.70 12.14
CA ILE A 252 9.36 10.86 13.04
C ILE A 252 9.40 10.39 14.51
N GLN A 253 8.56 9.44 14.90
CA GLN A 253 8.55 8.89 16.26
C GLN A 253 9.90 8.26 16.66
N SER A 254 10.50 7.49 15.76
CA SER A 254 11.82 6.90 15.99
C SER A 254 12.92 7.96 16.14
N GLY A 255 12.81 9.09 15.42
CA GLY A 255 13.73 10.21 15.54
C GLY A 255 13.51 11.02 16.82
N PHE A 256 12.26 11.32 17.19
CA PHE A 256 11.91 12.06 18.39
C PHE A 256 12.31 11.32 19.68
N ASN A 257 12.16 9.99 19.73
CA ASN A 257 12.61 9.20 20.87
C ASN A 257 14.14 9.28 21.11
N GLN A 258 14.92 9.71 20.11
CA GLN A 258 16.37 9.90 20.23
C GLN A 258 16.74 11.32 20.68
N ILE A 259 15.84 12.29 20.52
CA ILE A 259 16.05 13.69 20.86
C ILE A 259 15.44 13.94 22.24
N SER A 260 16.23 13.66 23.28
CA SER A 260 15.89 13.87 24.70
C SER A 260 15.67 15.35 25.10
N PHE A 261 15.76 16.28 24.15
CA PHE A 261 15.69 17.73 24.39
C PHE A 261 14.28 18.29 24.55
N ILE A 262 13.23 17.54 24.18
CA ILE A 262 11.84 18.02 24.25
C ILE A 262 11.10 17.21 25.32
N SER A 263 11.18 17.68 26.57
CA SER A 263 10.43 17.15 27.72
C SER A 263 8.95 17.56 27.68
N LEU A 264 8.29 17.40 26.53
CA LEU A 264 6.83 17.49 26.48
C LEU A 264 6.25 16.31 27.26
N GLY A 265 5.21 16.55 28.06
CA GLY A 265 4.53 15.48 28.79
C GLY A 265 4.02 14.40 27.83
N PRO A 266 3.96 13.12 28.26
CA PRO A 266 3.60 11.99 27.39
C PRO A 266 2.22 12.15 26.74
N THR A 267 1.30 12.85 27.41
CA THR A 267 -0.05 13.18 26.91
C THR A 267 -0.03 14.19 25.77
N LEU A 268 0.77 15.25 25.87
CA LEU A 268 0.91 16.27 24.83
C LEU A 268 1.56 15.70 23.57
N ILE A 269 2.56 14.83 23.74
CA ILE A 269 3.21 14.10 22.64
C ILE A 269 2.18 13.21 21.92
N GLY A 270 1.35 12.47 22.67
CA GLY A 270 0.31 11.62 22.08
C GLY A 270 -0.72 12.40 21.26
N ILE A 271 -1.18 13.55 21.76
CA ILE A 271 -2.13 14.42 21.05
C ILE A 271 -1.48 15.02 19.79
N LEU A 272 -0.25 15.51 19.90
CA LEU A 272 0.49 16.09 18.77
C LEU A 272 0.73 15.05 17.67
N ILE A 273 1.12 13.83 18.03
CA ILE A 273 1.26 12.72 17.09
C ILE A 273 -0.07 12.40 16.41
N SER A 274 -1.17 12.36 17.16
CA SER A 274 -2.49 12.08 16.59
C SER A 274 -2.94 13.16 15.60
N LEU A 275 -2.71 14.43 15.94
CA LEU A 275 -3.02 15.57 15.07
C LEU A 275 -2.13 15.56 13.82
N LEU A 276 -0.83 15.31 13.97
CA LEU A 276 0.10 15.19 12.85
C LEU A 276 -0.31 14.05 11.91
N ARG A 277 -0.74 12.91 12.47
CA ARG A 277 -1.27 11.78 11.70
C ARG A 277 -2.49 12.18 10.89
N PHE A 278 -3.44 12.89 11.50
CA PHE A 278 -4.66 13.37 10.83
C PHE A 278 -4.32 14.25 9.61
N VAL A 279 -3.42 15.22 9.80
CA VAL A 279 -2.97 16.12 8.73
C VAL A 279 -2.21 15.36 7.64
N PHE A 280 -1.33 14.43 8.03
CA PHE A 280 -0.57 13.62 7.08
C PHE A 280 -1.46 12.71 6.25
N ILE A 281 -2.47 12.06 6.84
CA ILE A 281 -3.38 11.19 6.09
C ILE A 281 -4.09 12.00 4.99
N ILE A 282 -4.64 13.17 5.31
CA ILE A 282 -5.32 14.03 4.32
C ILE A 282 -4.34 14.45 3.22
N THR A 283 -3.16 14.92 3.61
CA THR A 283 -2.16 15.46 2.68
C THR A 283 -1.61 14.38 1.74
N PHE A 284 -1.21 13.23 2.30
CA PHE A 284 -0.70 12.11 1.52
C PHE A 284 -1.77 11.44 0.67
N SER A 285 -3.01 11.29 1.17
CA SER A 285 -4.11 10.75 0.38
C SER A 285 -4.41 11.62 -0.83
N TYR A 286 -4.48 12.95 -0.65
CA TYR A 286 -4.70 13.89 -1.75
C TYR A 286 -3.60 13.81 -2.80
N TYR A 287 -2.35 13.82 -2.35
CA TYR A 287 -1.20 13.84 -3.24
C TYR A 287 -1.02 12.52 -4.00
N CYS A 288 -1.22 11.39 -3.33
CA CYS A 288 -1.19 10.06 -3.95
C CYS A 288 -2.28 9.92 -5.02
N SER A 289 -3.49 10.42 -4.76
CA SER A 289 -4.57 10.39 -5.74
C SER A 289 -4.33 11.30 -6.95
N LYS A 290 -3.77 12.50 -6.73
CA LYS A 290 -3.35 13.40 -7.83
C LYS A 290 -2.25 12.81 -8.71
N LEU A 291 -1.32 12.06 -8.13
CA LEU A 291 -0.26 11.41 -8.89
C LEU A 291 -0.75 10.22 -9.72
N GLN A 292 -1.74 9.48 -9.23
CA GLN A 292 -2.30 8.35 -9.96
C GLN A 292 -3.20 8.79 -11.12
N VAL A 293 -3.95 9.87 -10.95
CA VAL A 293 -4.85 10.41 -11.99
C VAL A 293 -4.36 11.80 -12.39
N ASP A 294 -3.50 11.86 -13.42
CA ASP A 294 -3.06 13.14 -13.99
C ASP A 294 -4.13 13.67 -14.96
N SER A 295 -4.84 14.72 -14.57
CA SER A 295 -5.91 15.35 -15.36
C SER A 295 -5.43 15.86 -16.73
N ASP A 296 -4.15 16.23 -16.87
CA ASP A 296 -3.54 16.62 -18.14
C ASP A 296 -3.47 15.43 -19.11
N LYS A 297 -3.03 14.27 -18.61
CA LYS A 297 -2.94 13.04 -19.40
C LYS A 297 -4.32 12.55 -19.81
N VAL A 298 -5.26 12.51 -18.87
CA VAL A 298 -6.65 12.12 -19.14
C VAL A 298 -7.28 13.03 -20.21
N SER A 299 -7.07 14.35 -20.13
CA SER A 299 -7.58 15.29 -21.13
C SER A 299 -6.99 15.01 -22.53
N LYS A 300 -5.68 14.76 -22.63
CA LYS A 300 -5.01 14.42 -23.91
C LYS A 300 -5.49 13.07 -24.47
N GLU A 301 -5.71 12.09 -23.62
CA GLU A 301 -6.28 10.79 -24.02
C GLU A 301 -7.70 10.95 -24.55
N LEU A 302 -8.55 11.75 -23.90
CA LEU A 302 -9.90 12.06 -24.38
C LEU A 302 -9.88 12.71 -25.77
N ILE A 303 -8.98 13.66 -26.00
CA ILE A 303 -8.78 14.29 -27.32
C ILE A 303 -8.37 13.24 -28.36
N THR A 304 -7.42 12.37 -28.01
CA THR A 304 -6.92 11.30 -28.90
C THR A 304 -8.03 10.30 -29.25
N MET A 305 -8.92 10.00 -28.29
CA MET A 305 -10.10 9.15 -28.48
C MET A 305 -11.27 9.87 -29.17
N ASN A 306 -11.13 11.15 -29.54
CA ASN A 306 -12.21 12.00 -30.07
C ASN A 306 -13.46 12.03 -29.17
N MET A 307 -13.23 12.11 -27.85
CA MET A 307 -14.26 12.22 -26.82
C MET A 307 -14.14 13.56 -26.09
N THR A 308 -15.28 14.13 -25.71
CA THR A 308 -15.34 15.43 -25.00
C THR A 308 -16.29 15.31 -23.81
N ILE A 309 -15.96 15.96 -22.70
CA ILE A 309 -16.87 16.06 -21.55
C ILE A 309 -18.04 16.97 -21.90
N LEU A 310 -19.25 16.60 -21.48
CA LEU A 310 -20.46 17.37 -21.71
C LEU A 310 -20.31 18.83 -21.22
N ARG A 311 -20.71 19.80 -22.06
CA ARG A 311 -20.68 21.26 -21.77
C ARG A 311 -19.28 21.90 -21.61
N LYS A 312 -18.20 21.21 -21.96
CA LYS A 312 -16.83 21.77 -21.88
C LYS A 312 -16.09 21.60 -23.20
N SER A 313 -15.27 22.60 -23.55
CA SER A 313 -14.46 22.53 -24.76
C SER A 313 -13.27 21.57 -24.55
N PRO A 314 -12.87 20.78 -25.57
CA PRO A 314 -11.72 19.90 -25.48
C PRO A 314 -10.43 20.72 -25.26
N GLY A 315 -9.50 20.18 -24.46
CA GLY A 315 -8.25 20.86 -24.11
C GLY A 315 -8.26 21.42 -22.69
N GLN A 316 -7.90 22.70 -22.55
CA GLN A 316 -7.58 23.29 -21.25
C GLN A 316 -8.81 23.49 -20.35
N GLU A 317 -9.98 23.77 -20.92
CA GLU A 317 -11.22 23.85 -20.13
C GLU A 317 -11.61 22.50 -19.52
N THR A 318 -11.45 21.41 -20.27
CA THR A 318 -11.70 20.04 -19.80
C THR A 318 -10.71 19.66 -18.70
N GLN A 319 -9.43 20.01 -18.87
CA GLN A 319 -8.39 19.78 -17.86
C GLN A 319 -8.69 20.50 -16.55
N ASN A 320 -8.97 21.81 -16.59
CA ASN A 320 -9.26 22.60 -15.39
C ASN A 320 -10.51 22.09 -14.67
N TYR A 321 -11.54 21.71 -15.42
CA TYR A 321 -12.77 21.14 -14.85
C TYR A 321 -12.51 19.82 -14.12
N LEU A 322 -11.77 18.90 -14.74
CA LEU A 322 -11.36 17.65 -14.10
C LEU A 322 -10.53 17.92 -12.85
N GLU A 323 -9.55 18.84 -12.91
CA GLU A 323 -8.69 19.14 -11.77
C GLU A 323 -9.48 19.70 -10.57
N ASP A 324 -10.42 20.62 -10.81
CA ASP A 324 -11.23 21.22 -9.74
C ASP A 324 -12.17 20.21 -9.08
N GLU A 325 -12.85 19.37 -9.87
CA GLU A 325 -13.81 18.38 -9.36
C GLU A 325 -13.08 17.24 -8.63
N LEU A 326 -12.00 16.73 -9.21
CA LEU A 326 -11.18 15.68 -8.59
C LEU A 326 -10.50 16.20 -7.32
N LYS A 327 -10.02 17.45 -7.29
CA LYS A 327 -9.41 18.05 -6.09
C LYS A 327 -10.37 18.06 -4.91
N ARG A 328 -11.63 18.46 -5.12
CA ARG A 328 -12.66 18.48 -4.06
C ARG A 328 -12.98 17.07 -3.59
N THR A 329 -13.11 16.15 -4.53
CA THR A 329 -13.39 14.73 -4.26
C THR A 329 -12.28 14.09 -3.42
N TYR A 330 -11.02 14.25 -3.84
CA TYR A 330 -9.86 13.68 -3.15
C TYR A 330 -9.67 14.25 -1.75
N LEU A 331 -9.95 15.54 -1.55
CA LEU A 331 -9.90 16.17 -0.23
C LEU A 331 -10.99 15.60 0.69
N SER A 332 -12.23 15.47 0.20
CA SER A 332 -13.33 14.87 0.94
C SER A 332 -13.02 13.43 1.36
N ALA A 333 -12.49 12.63 0.43
CA ALA A 333 -12.14 11.24 0.70
C ALA A 333 -10.97 11.10 1.69
N GLY A 334 -9.95 11.95 1.57
CA GLY A 334 -8.85 12.01 2.54
C GLY A 334 -9.33 12.39 3.94
N LEU A 335 -10.28 13.31 4.04
CA LEU A 335 -10.92 13.69 5.30
C LEU A 335 -11.70 12.53 5.90
N MET A 336 -12.52 11.84 5.10
CA MET A 336 -13.26 10.65 5.53
C MET A 336 -12.31 9.57 6.07
N LEU A 337 -11.20 9.31 5.37
CA LEU A 337 -10.18 8.34 5.81
C LEU A 337 -9.51 8.77 7.13
N ALA A 338 -9.15 10.04 7.26
CA ALA A 338 -8.56 10.57 8.49
C ALA A 338 -9.53 10.51 9.68
N LEU A 339 -10.84 10.72 9.43
CA LEU A 339 -11.90 10.56 10.43
C LEU A 339 -12.02 9.10 10.89
N LEU A 340 -11.97 8.13 9.97
CA LEU A 340 -11.97 6.71 10.32
C LEU A 340 -10.81 6.36 11.24
N VAL A 341 -9.59 6.81 10.92
CA VAL A 341 -8.42 6.58 11.76
C VAL A 341 -8.58 7.24 13.12
N GLY A 342 -9.03 8.50 13.16
CA GLY A 342 -9.28 9.22 14.41
C GLY A 342 -10.33 8.54 15.30
N VAL A 343 -11.43 8.05 14.73
CA VAL A 343 -12.44 7.27 15.46
C VAL A 343 -11.84 6.00 16.04
N SER A 344 -11.02 5.29 15.26
CA SER A 344 -10.34 4.10 15.72
C SER A 344 -9.38 4.36 16.88
N ASP A 345 -8.66 5.48 16.87
CA ASP A 345 -7.77 5.85 17.98
C ASP A 345 -8.52 6.17 19.26
N ILE A 346 -9.64 6.87 19.12
CA ILE A 346 -10.50 7.17 20.26
C ILE A 346 -11.02 5.86 20.86
N LEU A 347 -11.47 4.93 20.02
CA LEU A 347 -11.93 3.60 20.45
C LEU A 347 -10.83 2.81 21.15
N ASP A 348 -9.59 2.88 20.66
CA ASP A 348 -8.43 2.21 21.26
C ASP A 348 -8.12 2.74 22.67
N ASN A 349 -8.29 4.04 22.90
CA ASN A 349 -8.13 4.63 24.24
C ASN A 349 -9.17 4.12 25.25
N TYR A 350 -10.40 3.81 24.81
CA TYR A 350 -11.43 3.24 25.67
C TYR A 350 -11.28 1.73 25.88
N TYR A 351 -10.80 1.01 24.86
CA TYR A 351 -10.62 -0.45 24.88
C TYR A 351 -9.17 -0.85 24.56
N PRO A 352 -8.20 -0.53 25.43
CA PRO A 352 -6.77 -0.76 25.16
C PRO A 352 -6.41 -2.25 25.06
N THR A 353 -7.24 -3.13 25.60
CA THR A 353 -7.04 -4.60 25.55
C THR A 353 -7.19 -5.19 24.16
N ILE A 354 -7.72 -4.43 23.18
CA ILE A 354 -8.06 -4.91 21.84
C ILE A 354 -7.01 -4.49 20.80
N GLY A 355 -6.19 -3.47 21.08
CA GLY A 355 -5.12 -3.01 20.17
C GLY A 355 -5.65 -2.55 18.81
N LEU A 356 -6.81 -1.89 18.78
CA LEU A 356 -7.56 -1.51 17.57
C LEU A 356 -6.73 -0.65 16.62
N LYS A 357 -5.88 0.23 17.15
CA LYS A 357 -5.03 1.11 16.35
C LYS A 357 -4.05 0.36 15.46
N SER A 358 -3.41 -0.69 15.99
CA SER A 358 -2.46 -1.51 15.21
C SER A 358 -3.19 -2.30 14.14
N ASN A 359 -4.42 -2.73 14.45
CA ASN A 359 -5.21 -3.61 13.60
C ASN A 359 -5.94 -2.86 12.47
N LEU A 360 -6.31 -1.59 12.67
CA LEU A 360 -7.00 -0.77 11.66
C LEU A 360 -6.21 -0.70 10.34
N SER A 361 -4.92 -0.33 10.43
CA SER A 361 -4.08 -0.15 9.26
C SER A 361 -3.97 -1.44 8.44
N SER A 362 -3.81 -2.57 9.13
CA SER A 362 -3.77 -3.88 8.49
C SER A 362 -5.11 -4.23 7.84
N LEU A 363 -6.24 -3.99 8.51
CA LEU A 363 -7.58 -4.20 7.93
C LEU A 363 -7.85 -3.33 6.70
N LEU A 364 -7.50 -2.04 6.74
CA LEU A 364 -7.64 -1.12 5.60
C LEU A 364 -6.85 -1.58 4.39
N ILE A 365 -5.61 -2.02 4.61
CA ILE A 365 -4.77 -2.58 3.54
C ILE A 365 -5.42 -3.87 3.02
N LEU A 366 -5.87 -4.79 3.89
CA LEU A 366 -6.53 -6.03 3.48
C LEU A 366 -7.71 -5.76 2.55
N PHE A 367 -8.68 -4.95 2.99
CA PHE A 367 -9.89 -4.72 2.22
C PHE A 367 -9.60 -3.92 0.95
N GLY A 368 -8.72 -2.91 1.01
CA GLY A 368 -8.36 -2.13 -0.16
C GLY A 368 -7.67 -2.97 -1.25
N THR A 369 -6.76 -3.86 -0.87
CA THR A 369 -6.09 -4.77 -1.80
C THR A 369 -7.01 -5.85 -2.34
N MET A 370 -7.90 -6.39 -1.53
CA MET A 370 -8.85 -7.42 -1.95
C MET A 370 -9.82 -6.86 -2.98
N LEU A 371 -10.27 -5.61 -2.82
CA LEU A 371 -11.12 -4.93 -3.78
C LEU A 371 -10.38 -4.62 -5.09
N ASP A 372 -9.14 -4.10 -5.03
CA ASP A 372 -8.33 -3.88 -6.24
C ASP A 372 -8.01 -5.20 -6.98
N LEU A 373 -7.76 -6.27 -6.22
CA LEU A 373 -7.57 -7.61 -6.78
C LEU A 373 -8.85 -8.14 -7.41
N GLU A 374 -10.00 -7.94 -6.77
CA GLU A 374 -11.32 -8.31 -7.28
C GLU A 374 -11.59 -7.63 -8.63
N ASP A 375 -11.48 -6.30 -8.70
CA ASP A 375 -11.73 -5.52 -9.91
C ASP A 375 -10.83 -5.98 -11.08
N ARG A 376 -9.55 -6.22 -10.80
CA ARG A 376 -8.59 -6.66 -11.82
C ARG A 376 -8.77 -8.11 -12.23
N LEU A 377 -9.18 -8.99 -11.31
CA LEU A 377 -9.55 -10.36 -11.66
C LEU A 377 -10.81 -10.39 -12.53
N PHE A 378 -11.77 -9.49 -12.27
CA PHE A 378 -12.94 -9.30 -13.12
C PHE A 378 -12.56 -8.82 -14.53
N ASP A 379 -11.66 -7.84 -14.64
CA ASP A 379 -11.15 -7.32 -15.92
C ASP A 379 -10.37 -8.37 -16.73
N LEU A 380 -9.72 -9.34 -16.06
CA LEU A 380 -9.01 -10.44 -16.71
C LEU A 380 -9.92 -11.51 -17.35
N GLY A 381 -11.24 -11.31 -17.35
CA GLY A 381 -12.15 -12.10 -18.18
C GLY A 381 -13.02 -13.12 -17.44
N LEU A 382 -13.28 -12.94 -16.14
CA LEU A 382 -14.30 -13.72 -15.42
C LEU A 382 -15.75 -13.33 -15.76
N LYS A 383 -15.97 -12.51 -16.80
CA LYS A 383 -17.30 -12.20 -17.37
C LYS A 383 -17.87 -13.33 -18.25
N LYS A 384 -17.58 -14.59 -17.94
CA LYS A 384 -18.26 -15.76 -18.54
C LYS A 384 -18.55 -16.81 -17.47
N ALA A 385 -19.59 -16.54 -16.69
CA ALA A 385 -20.59 -17.55 -16.34
C ALA A 385 -21.93 -16.82 -16.16
#